data_AF-A0A4U1IJR2-F1
#
_entry.id   AF-A0A4U1IJR2-F1
#
_cell.length_a   1.000
_cell.length_b   1.000
_cell.length_c   1.000
_cell.angle_alpha   90.00
_cell.angle_beta   90.00
_cell.angle_gamma   90.00
#
_symmetry.space_group_name_H-M   'P 1'
#
loop_
_entity.id
_entity.type
_entity.pdbx_description
1 polymer ?
#
loop_
_entity_poly.entity_id
_entity_poly.type
_entity_poly.pdbx_seq_one_letter_code
_entity_poly.pdbx_strand_id
1 'polypeptide(L)'
;MSQRSSMAWVSCVLGLGATVVACQGVINVGGSDGSGGSGGSGGSGPLLKADKLDILLVVDNSRSMADKQEILARATQDLVQSLANPPCVDENGVIGTTPSSPLDPCPAGLVRRHVPVTDIHVGVISSSLGGHGSDACPDVVNTDATCAPSPNVTNNDKGHLLERLDPCGGAVVPTYEDKGFLAWDPTGAYSPPGTSDPNDLSKNLSDLILGAGQIGCGYESQLESWYRFLVDPEPSQTISVVDGAATPQGVDTVLLEQRRQFLRPDSMLVILTLTDENDCSIQEAGQYYLAAQQHMAGGTMLRMPRPRSECATDPNDVCCKSCAQDPGDCPVDPTCFEPTGQLALLNQVDDHPNLRCFDQKRRFGIDFLYPVDRYINALTQPTVTTRAGDVVPNPLFSDLDPSDGITTVRDPGLVFVAGIVGVPWQDITRDPSNPAAGYKNAAELAQSGTWDALLGNPATNTAPTNPYVIESIEKRAGVAAGNAINGGDRTIGDQDDLQYACTFPLPTPRDCSDLSLTACDCSEPNNDNPLCAPNPNNGGARTLQVAAKAYPSPRTMRVLEGVGDQGVLTSICPIQIDNPAASDYAYRPVVQALVERMASRL
;
A
#
# COMPACT_ATOMS: atom_id res chain seq x y z
N MET A 1 23.47 -3.92 54.62
CA MET A 1 24.15 -5.21 54.85
C MET A 1 24.24 -5.90 53.48
N SER A 2 25.19 -5.57 52.60
CA SER A 2 26.60 -6.02 52.52
C SER A 2 26.80 -7.53 52.57
N GLN A 3 27.09 -8.14 51.41
CA GLN A 3 28.17 -9.10 51.08
C GLN A 3 27.70 -10.05 49.95
N ARG A 4 28.23 -9.97 48.73
CA ARG A 4 29.57 -10.29 48.18
C ARG A 4 29.62 -11.69 47.54
N SER A 5 29.87 -11.64 46.23
CA SER A 5 30.46 -12.56 45.25
C SER A 5 31.21 -13.81 45.73
N SER A 6 31.23 -14.85 44.88
CA SER A 6 32.46 -15.54 44.42
C SER A 6 32.22 -16.46 43.21
N MET A 7 32.98 -16.22 42.13
CA MET A 7 33.23 -17.09 40.98
C MET A 7 34.26 -18.19 41.35
N ALA A 8 34.16 -19.37 40.72
CA ALA A 8 35.25 -20.34 40.68
C ALA A 8 35.36 -20.96 39.27
N TRP A 9 36.57 -20.86 38.70
CA TRP A 9 37.04 -21.49 37.46
C TRP A 9 37.41 -22.96 37.70
N VAL A 10 37.22 -23.85 36.72
CA VAL A 10 37.94 -25.13 36.63
C VAL A 10 38.31 -25.44 35.18
N SER A 11 39.55 -25.94 35.05
CA SER A 11 40.40 -26.06 33.88
C SER A 11 40.10 -27.21 32.93
N CYS A 12 40.56 -27.03 31.70
CA CYS A 12 40.65 -27.99 30.60
C CYS A 12 41.80 -29.00 30.82
N VAL A 13 41.59 -30.29 30.49
CA VAL A 13 42.65 -31.31 30.33
C VAL A 13 42.42 -32.06 29.02
N LEU A 14 43.43 -31.99 28.15
CA LEU A 14 43.57 -32.73 26.88
C LEU A 14 44.18 -34.13 27.13
N GLY A 15 43.64 -35.15 26.45
CA GLY A 15 44.26 -36.47 26.34
C GLY A 15 43.94 -37.10 24.96
N LEU A 16 44.99 -37.34 24.17
CA LEU A 16 44.96 -37.93 22.83
C LEU A 16 44.65 -39.45 22.84
N GLY A 17 43.94 -39.92 21.80
CA GLY A 17 43.83 -41.34 21.41
C GLY A 17 43.10 -41.54 20.08
N ALA A 18 43.74 -42.20 19.12
CA ALA A 18 43.44 -42.20 17.67
C ALA A 18 42.22 -43.04 17.18
N THR A 19 41.56 -42.51 16.12
CA THR A 19 40.94 -43.12 14.90
C THR A 19 40.30 -44.53 14.98
N VAL A 20 39.08 -44.80 14.47
CA VAL A 20 38.64 -44.78 13.05
C VAL A 20 37.09 -44.72 12.92
N VAL A 21 36.63 -43.75 12.11
CA VAL A 21 35.47 -43.67 11.17
C VAL A 21 34.25 -44.62 11.32
N ALA A 22 33.06 -44.04 11.55
CA ALA A 22 31.89 -44.15 10.64
C ALA A 22 30.73 -43.18 11.03
N CYS A 23 30.36 -42.36 10.03
CA CYS A 23 29.21 -41.49 9.77
C CYS A 23 28.02 -41.29 10.73
N GLN A 24 27.72 -39.98 10.86
CA GLN A 24 26.43 -39.28 10.67
C GLN A 24 25.48 -39.06 11.86
N GLY A 25 25.24 -37.76 12.12
CA GLY A 25 23.96 -37.23 12.59
C GLY A 25 24.00 -36.57 13.96
N VAL A 26 24.53 -35.34 14.08
CA VAL A 26 24.31 -34.50 15.26
C VAL A 26 23.90 -33.09 14.87
N ILE A 27 22.65 -32.81 15.21
CA ILE A 27 22.03 -31.52 15.48
C ILE A 27 22.91 -30.76 16.49
N ASN A 28 23.24 -29.49 16.28
CA ASN A 28 23.46 -28.63 17.44
C ASN A 28 23.17 -27.15 17.21
N VAL A 29 22.37 -26.65 18.16
CA VAL A 29 22.01 -25.28 18.47
C VAL A 29 23.15 -24.65 19.28
N GLY A 30 23.43 -23.37 19.06
CA GLY A 30 24.27 -22.57 19.95
C GLY A 30 24.10 -21.06 19.70
N GLY A 31 23.51 -20.34 20.66
CA GLY A 31 23.73 -18.90 20.87
C GLY A 31 24.96 -18.67 21.76
N SER A 32 25.44 -17.47 22.08
CA SER A 32 25.12 -16.09 21.73
C SER A 32 26.36 -15.23 22.05
N ASP A 33 26.52 -14.09 21.36
CA ASP A 33 26.92 -12.76 21.87
C ASP A 33 27.91 -11.98 20.99
N GLY A 34 27.44 -10.81 20.53
CA GLY A 34 28.19 -9.54 20.54
C GLY A 34 29.01 -9.17 19.31
N SER A 35 28.44 -8.34 18.42
CA SER A 35 28.97 -7.01 18.02
C SER A 35 28.38 -6.56 16.69
N GLY A 36 27.82 -5.35 16.67
CA GLY A 36 27.32 -4.70 15.46
C GLY A 36 28.42 -4.45 14.42
N GLY A 37 28.00 -4.45 13.15
CA GLY A 37 28.87 -4.21 12.01
C GLY A 37 28.12 -4.34 10.69
N SER A 38 27.52 -3.22 10.25
CA SER A 38 27.46 -2.68 8.88
C SER A 38 27.34 -3.65 7.68
N GLY A 39 26.26 -3.48 6.92
CA GLY A 39 26.27 -3.35 5.46
C GLY A 39 27.14 -4.34 4.67
N GLY A 40 26.66 -5.59 4.57
CA GLY A 40 27.19 -6.55 3.61
C GLY A 40 26.64 -6.28 2.22
N SER A 41 27.42 -5.57 1.39
CA SER A 41 27.26 -5.54 -0.07
C SER A 41 27.17 -6.99 -0.60
N GLY A 42 26.00 -7.35 -1.12
CA GLY A 42 25.70 -8.68 -1.63
C GLY A 42 26.60 -9.03 -2.81
N GLY A 43 27.44 -10.04 -2.61
CA GLY A 43 28.29 -10.61 -3.64
C GLY A 43 27.48 -11.21 -4.81
N SER A 44 28.09 -11.14 -5.98
CA SER A 44 27.59 -11.60 -7.28
C SER A 44 27.43 -13.13 -7.36
N GLY A 45 26.40 -13.68 -6.71
CA GLY A 45 25.81 -14.96 -7.11
C GLY A 45 24.87 -14.78 -8.32
N PRO A 46 24.50 -15.85 -9.05
CA PRO A 46 23.45 -15.75 -10.05
C PRO A 46 22.17 -15.24 -9.38
N LEU A 47 21.53 -14.24 -9.97
CA LEU A 47 20.25 -13.73 -9.50
C LEU A 47 19.24 -14.88 -9.45
N LEU A 48 18.53 -15.01 -8.34
CA LEU A 48 17.43 -15.97 -8.22
C LEU A 48 16.36 -15.66 -9.27
N LYS A 49 15.76 -16.71 -9.85
CA LYS A 49 14.76 -16.60 -10.91
C LYS A 49 13.52 -17.39 -10.57
N ALA A 50 12.39 -16.93 -11.09
CA ALA A 50 11.12 -17.67 -11.11
C ALA A 50 10.55 -17.67 -12.53
N ASP A 51 9.88 -18.76 -12.90
CA ASP A 51 9.15 -18.92 -14.16
C ASP A 51 7.63 -18.71 -14.00
N LYS A 52 7.17 -18.56 -12.75
CA LYS A 52 5.79 -18.26 -12.36
C LYS A 52 5.69 -16.90 -11.69
N LEU A 53 4.53 -16.26 -11.82
CA LEU A 53 4.25 -14.94 -11.28
C LEU A 53 2.90 -14.88 -10.57
N ASP A 54 2.87 -14.40 -9.33
CA ASP A 54 1.65 -14.04 -8.61
C ASP A 54 1.60 -12.51 -8.48
N ILE A 55 0.53 -11.88 -8.94
CA ILE A 55 0.32 -10.43 -8.84
C ILE A 55 -0.90 -10.17 -7.96
N LEU A 56 -0.71 -9.48 -6.84
CA LEU A 56 -1.79 -8.96 -6.02
C LEU A 56 -1.91 -7.45 -6.23
N LEU A 57 -3.04 -7.00 -6.76
CA LEU A 57 -3.36 -5.58 -6.86
C LEU A 57 -4.15 -5.16 -5.62
N VAL A 58 -3.68 -4.12 -4.95
CA VAL A 58 -4.39 -3.43 -3.87
C VAL A 58 -4.96 -2.15 -4.46
N VAL A 59 -6.27 -2.12 -4.67
CA VAL A 59 -6.95 -0.99 -5.28
C VAL A 59 -7.62 -0.19 -4.18
N ASP A 60 -7.15 1.03 -3.96
CA ASP A 60 -7.83 1.96 -3.09
C ASP A 60 -9.23 2.25 -3.63
N ASN A 61 -10.23 2.02 -2.78
CA ASN A 61 -11.63 2.23 -3.08
C ASN A 61 -12.24 3.40 -2.30
N SER A 62 -11.40 4.31 -1.81
CA SER A 62 -11.80 5.59 -1.24
C SER A 62 -12.48 6.50 -2.27
N ARG A 63 -13.11 7.57 -1.78
CA ARG A 63 -13.76 8.56 -2.63
C ARG A 63 -12.72 9.25 -3.50
N SER A 64 -13.08 9.51 -4.76
CA SER A 64 -12.24 10.13 -5.80
C SER A 64 -11.28 9.19 -6.54
N MET A 65 -11.28 7.89 -6.23
CA MET A 65 -10.40 6.92 -6.90
C MET A 65 -10.84 6.50 -8.30
N ALA A 66 -12.10 6.74 -8.71
CA ALA A 66 -12.63 6.25 -9.98
C ALA A 66 -11.79 6.65 -11.19
N ASP A 67 -11.36 7.91 -11.30
CA ASP A 67 -10.55 8.38 -12.43
C ASP A 67 -9.20 7.63 -12.52
N LYS A 68 -8.58 7.32 -11.37
CA LYS A 68 -7.28 6.63 -11.29
C LYS A 68 -7.43 5.15 -11.60
N GLN A 69 -8.52 4.52 -11.15
CA GLN A 69 -8.88 3.15 -11.50
C GLN A 69 -9.12 3.01 -13.00
N GLU A 70 -9.81 3.98 -13.64
CA GLU A 70 -9.98 4.01 -15.10
C GLU A 70 -8.64 4.13 -15.84
N ILE A 71 -7.72 4.95 -15.35
CA ILE A 71 -6.39 5.11 -15.95
C ILE A 71 -5.58 3.80 -15.82
N LEU A 72 -5.66 3.11 -14.68
CA LEU A 72 -5.03 1.79 -14.51
C LEU A 72 -5.68 0.74 -15.40
N ALA A 73 -7.00 0.72 -15.50
CA ALA A 73 -7.76 -0.16 -16.39
C ALA A 73 -7.29 -0.06 -17.84
N ARG A 74 -6.98 1.16 -18.32
CA ARG A 74 -6.41 1.39 -19.67
C ARG A 74 -5.01 0.81 -19.87
N ALA A 75 -4.24 0.64 -18.79
CA ALA A 75 -2.89 0.09 -18.82
C ALA A 75 -2.85 -1.43 -18.57
N THR A 76 -3.98 -2.08 -18.25
CA THR A 76 -4.04 -3.53 -17.99
C THR A 76 -3.57 -4.36 -19.18
N GLN A 77 -3.95 -3.96 -20.39
CA GLN A 77 -3.50 -4.61 -21.61
C GLN A 77 -1.99 -4.50 -21.78
N ASP A 78 -1.41 -3.32 -21.53
CA ASP A 78 0.04 -3.12 -21.60
C ASP A 78 0.75 -3.96 -20.52
N LEU A 79 0.20 -4.05 -19.31
CA LEU A 79 0.74 -4.89 -18.23
C LEU A 79 0.73 -6.37 -18.61
N VAL A 80 -0.42 -6.90 -19.02
CA VAL A 80 -0.57 -8.30 -19.42
C VAL A 80 0.33 -8.62 -20.59
N GLN A 81 0.31 -7.82 -21.66
CA GLN A 81 1.12 -8.09 -22.85
C GLN A 81 2.62 -7.99 -22.55
N SER A 82 3.04 -7.02 -21.75
CA SER A 82 4.46 -6.88 -21.40
C SER A 82 5.01 -8.09 -20.65
N LEU A 83 4.18 -8.82 -19.90
CA LEU A 83 4.57 -10.02 -19.15
C LEU A 83 4.35 -11.31 -19.95
N ALA A 84 3.13 -11.47 -20.47
CA ALA A 84 2.67 -12.69 -21.12
C ALA A 84 3.27 -12.87 -22.51
N ASN A 85 3.42 -11.80 -23.30
CA ASN A 85 3.95 -11.86 -24.66
C ASN A 85 4.87 -10.65 -24.97
N PRO A 86 6.06 -10.59 -24.32
CA PRO A 86 6.96 -9.43 -24.43
C PRO A 86 7.40 -9.20 -25.88
N PRO A 87 7.65 -7.93 -26.28
CA PRO A 87 8.02 -7.63 -27.64
C PRO A 87 9.35 -8.27 -28.03
N CYS A 88 9.48 -8.63 -29.31
CA CYS A 88 10.75 -9.02 -29.89
C CYS A 88 11.61 -7.78 -30.15
N VAL A 89 12.88 -7.82 -29.75
CA VAL A 89 13.84 -6.73 -29.91
C VAL A 89 15.11 -7.21 -30.62
N ASP A 90 15.80 -6.31 -31.31
CA ASP A 90 17.13 -6.56 -31.88
C ASP A 90 18.25 -6.40 -30.84
N GLU A 91 19.51 -6.53 -31.27
CA GLU A 91 20.70 -6.35 -30.42
C GLU A 91 20.84 -4.94 -29.80
N ASN A 92 20.16 -3.95 -30.39
CA ASN A 92 20.15 -2.56 -29.91
C ASN A 92 18.89 -2.25 -29.07
N GLY A 93 18.02 -3.24 -28.82
CA GLY A 93 16.78 -3.07 -28.07
C GLY A 93 15.62 -2.47 -28.87
N VAL A 94 15.76 -2.34 -30.19
CA VAL A 94 14.71 -1.79 -31.06
C VAL A 94 13.61 -2.83 -31.25
N ILE A 95 12.36 -2.43 -31.02
CA ILE A 95 11.19 -3.31 -31.14
C ILE A 95 10.97 -3.69 -32.62
N GLY A 96 10.94 -4.99 -32.88
CA GLY A 96 10.56 -5.58 -34.17
C GLY A 96 9.18 -6.25 -34.12
N THR A 97 8.90 -7.08 -35.14
CA THR A 97 7.65 -7.83 -35.21
C THR A 97 7.58 -8.87 -34.08
N THR A 98 6.50 -8.83 -33.30
CA THR A 98 6.24 -9.76 -32.19
C THR A 98 5.23 -10.82 -32.63
N PRO A 99 5.52 -12.12 -32.47
CA PRO A 99 4.57 -13.19 -32.75
C PRO A 99 3.28 -13.06 -31.94
N SER A 100 2.19 -13.64 -32.45
CA SER A 100 0.89 -13.62 -31.76
C SER A 100 0.87 -14.48 -30.50
N SER A 101 1.57 -15.62 -30.52
CA SER A 101 1.66 -16.52 -29.36
C SER A 101 2.94 -16.24 -28.56
N PRO A 102 2.90 -16.33 -27.22
CA PRO A 102 4.11 -16.32 -26.41
C PRO A 102 4.99 -17.54 -26.63
N LEU A 103 4.43 -18.64 -27.16
CA LEU A 103 5.15 -19.89 -27.44
C LEU A 103 5.88 -19.86 -28.79
N ASP A 104 5.56 -18.90 -29.65
CA ASP A 104 6.20 -18.76 -30.96
C ASP A 104 7.55 -18.03 -30.82
N PRO A 105 8.61 -18.51 -31.53
CA PRO A 105 9.91 -17.86 -31.51
C PRO A 105 9.86 -16.51 -32.21
N CYS A 106 10.69 -15.58 -31.74
CA CYS A 106 10.90 -14.31 -32.44
C CYS A 106 11.44 -14.55 -33.88
N PRO A 107 11.12 -13.66 -34.84
CA PRO A 107 11.73 -13.70 -36.16
C PRO A 107 13.26 -13.69 -36.10
N ALA A 108 13.92 -14.25 -37.12
CA ALA A 108 15.37 -14.35 -37.17
C ALA A 108 16.04 -12.97 -36.99
N GLY A 109 17.04 -12.91 -36.10
CA GLY A 109 17.74 -11.67 -35.75
C GLY A 109 17.10 -10.88 -34.59
N LEU A 110 15.95 -11.33 -34.08
CA LEU A 110 15.29 -10.76 -32.91
C LEU A 110 15.23 -11.78 -31.76
N VAL A 111 15.18 -11.28 -30.53
CA VAL A 111 14.98 -12.05 -29.31
C VAL A 111 13.86 -11.44 -28.49
N ARG A 112 13.19 -12.23 -27.63
CA ARG A 112 12.21 -11.66 -26.70
C ARG A 112 12.94 -10.70 -25.75
N ARG A 113 12.34 -9.54 -25.45
CA ARG A 113 12.90 -8.56 -24.50
C ARG A 113 13.22 -9.19 -23.15
N HIS A 114 12.36 -10.09 -22.69
CA HIS A 114 12.61 -11.02 -21.59
C HIS A 114 11.78 -12.28 -21.84
N VAL A 115 12.00 -13.33 -21.03
CA VAL A 115 11.25 -14.58 -21.14
C VAL A 115 9.75 -14.29 -20.96
N PRO A 116 8.87 -14.74 -21.87
CA PRO A 116 7.43 -14.67 -21.68
C PRO A 116 7.02 -15.49 -20.46
N VAL A 117 6.21 -14.92 -19.57
CA VAL A 117 5.67 -15.65 -18.42
C VAL A 117 4.43 -16.39 -18.88
N THR A 118 4.45 -17.71 -18.79
CA THR A 118 3.34 -18.58 -19.24
C THR A 118 2.48 -19.08 -18.09
N ASP A 119 2.71 -18.57 -16.89
CA ASP A 119 1.98 -19.01 -15.69
C ASP A 119 1.83 -17.85 -14.68
N ILE A 120 0.68 -17.17 -14.72
CA ILE A 120 0.41 -15.97 -13.91
C ILE A 120 -0.90 -16.12 -13.13
N HIS A 121 -0.86 -15.89 -11.82
CA HIS A 121 -2.06 -15.61 -11.02
C HIS A 121 -2.21 -14.11 -10.81
N VAL A 122 -3.42 -13.58 -10.96
CA VAL A 122 -3.73 -12.16 -10.70
C VAL A 122 -4.93 -12.04 -9.79
N GLY A 123 -4.73 -11.51 -8.59
CA GLY A 123 -5.77 -11.22 -7.61
C GLY A 123 -5.93 -9.72 -7.38
N VAL A 124 -7.13 -9.29 -7.03
CA VAL A 124 -7.42 -7.89 -6.67
C VAL A 124 -8.06 -7.86 -5.29
N ILE A 125 -7.59 -7.00 -4.40
CA ILE A 125 -8.20 -6.67 -3.12
C ILE A 125 -8.40 -5.15 -3.02
N SER A 126 -9.27 -4.68 -2.12
CA SER A 126 -9.40 -3.25 -1.84
C SER A 126 -8.61 -2.81 -0.60
N SER A 127 -8.55 -1.49 -0.36
CA SER A 127 -8.01 -0.87 0.86
C SER A 127 -8.97 -0.94 2.07
N SER A 128 -10.19 -1.49 1.91
CA SER A 128 -11.25 -1.42 2.91
C SER A 128 -11.25 -2.58 3.91
N LEU A 129 -10.89 -2.31 5.16
CA LEU A 129 -10.90 -3.26 6.29
C LEU A 129 -11.94 -2.94 7.39
N GLY A 130 -12.86 -2.00 7.13
CA GLY A 130 -13.90 -1.60 8.06
C GLY A 130 -13.43 -0.68 9.20
N GLY A 131 -14.34 -0.38 10.13
CA GLY A 131 -14.07 0.53 11.25
C GLY A 131 -13.37 -0.08 12.47
N HIS A 132 -12.83 -1.30 12.38
CA HIS A 132 -12.19 -2.01 13.51
C HIS A 132 -13.08 -2.10 14.78
N GLY A 133 -14.39 -2.27 14.59
CA GLY A 133 -15.39 -2.33 15.66
C GLY A 133 -15.93 -0.97 16.13
N SER A 134 -15.51 0.13 15.49
CA SER A 134 -16.07 1.47 15.73
C SER A 134 -17.49 1.64 15.14
N ASP A 135 -18.04 2.84 15.28
CA ASP A 135 -19.32 3.24 14.67
C ASP A 135 -19.20 3.77 13.23
N ALA A 136 -17.98 3.83 12.67
CA ALA A 136 -17.74 4.18 11.28
C ALA A 136 -17.57 2.92 10.42
N CYS A 137 -17.71 3.08 9.10
CA CYS A 137 -17.52 2.02 8.11
C CYS A 137 -18.21 0.68 8.48
N PRO A 138 -19.52 0.68 8.74
CA PRO A 138 -20.23 -0.57 9.00
C PRO A 138 -20.15 -1.48 7.76
N ASP A 139 -20.06 -2.79 7.99
CA ASP A 139 -19.96 -3.81 6.93
C ASP A 139 -21.05 -3.67 5.85
N VAL A 140 -22.25 -3.21 6.22
CA VAL A 140 -23.37 -3.00 5.29
C VAL A 140 -24.05 -1.66 5.55
N VAL A 141 -24.18 -0.84 4.51
CA VAL A 141 -24.94 0.42 4.51
C VAL A 141 -26.15 0.32 3.59
N ASN A 142 -27.34 0.14 4.17
CA ASN A 142 -28.61 0.04 3.42
C ASN A 142 -29.14 1.38 2.88
N THR A 143 -28.56 2.49 3.34
CA THR A 143 -29.03 3.86 3.06
C THR A 143 -28.04 4.65 2.20
N ASP A 144 -27.05 3.99 1.60
CA ASP A 144 -26.11 4.65 0.71
C ASP A 144 -26.83 5.05 -0.57
N ALA A 145 -26.90 6.36 -0.84
CA ALA A 145 -27.57 6.89 -2.02
C ALA A 145 -26.90 6.44 -3.31
N THR A 146 -25.60 6.11 -3.28
CA THR A 146 -24.83 5.68 -4.45
C THR A 146 -25.22 4.28 -4.91
N CYS A 147 -25.56 3.39 -3.97
CA CYS A 147 -25.96 2.02 -4.27
C CYS A 147 -27.47 1.80 -4.34
N ALA A 148 -28.28 2.80 -3.97
CA ALA A 148 -29.73 2.64 -3.91
C ALA A 148 -30.33 2.09 -5.24
N PRO A 149 -31.17 1.05 -5.21
CA PRO A 149 -31.80 0.44 -4.02
C PRO A 149 -30.99 -0.70 -3.36
N SER A 150 -29.82 -1.05 -3.88
CA SER A 150 -28.93 -2.06 -3.28
C SER A 150 -28.21 -1.51 -2.04
N PRO A 151 -27.83 -2.38 -1.08
CA PRO A 151 -26.93 -1.98 -0.01
C PRO A 151 -25.49 -1.81 -0.52
N ASN A 152 -24.76 -0.86 0.08
CA ASN A 152 -23.30 -0.80 -0.04
C ASN A 152 -22.67 -1.82 0.93
N VAL A 153 -21.80 -2.69 0.43
CA VAL A 153 -21.10 -3.74 1.20
C VAL A 153 -19.56 -3.59 1.16
N THR A 154 -19.04 -2.51 0.59
CA THR A 154 -17.61 -2.35 0.27
C THR A 154 -16.80 -1.68 1.37
N ASN A 155 -17.42 -1.32 2.51
CA ASN A 155 -16.72 -0.72 3.65
C ASN A 155 -15.77 -1.70 4.35
N ASN A 156 -16.00 -3.01 4.21
CA ASN A 156 -15.18 -4.02 4.83
C ASN A 156 -15.08 -5.25 3.92
N ASP A 157 -14.13 -5.21 2.98
CA ASP A 157 -13.84 -6.32 2.08
C ASP A 157 -12.94 -7.37 2.75
N LYS A 158 -12.53 -7.15 4.01
CA LYS A 158 -11.79 -8.10 4.87
C LYS A 158 -10.46 -8.58 4.30
N GLY A 159 -9.92 -7.92 3.26
CA GLY A 159 -8.76 -8.39 2.51
C GLY A 159 -9.04 -9.65 1.69
N HIS A 160 -10.31 -9.98 1.41
CA HIS A 160 -10.69 -11.07 0.52
C HIS A 160 -10.46 -10.66 -0.93
N LEU A 161 -10.15 -11.65 -1.78
CA LEU A 161 -10.11 -11.45 -3.22
C LEU A 161 -11.47 -10.95 -3.73
N LEU A 162 -11.43 -9.87 -4.50
CA LEU A 162 -12.61 -9.29 -5.15
C LEU A 162 -12.95 -10.07 -6.41
N GLU A 163 -14.26 -10.25 -6.62
CA GLU A 163 -14.79 -10.82 -7.86
C GLU A 163 -15.89 -9.96 -8.48
N ARG A 164 -16.25 -8.82 -7.89
CA ARG A 164 -17.39 -8.01 -8.33
C ARG A 164 -17.08 -7.18 -9.58
N LEU A 165 -18.08 -7.00 -10.44
CA LEU A 165 -18.05 -6.08 -11.59
C LEU A 165 -18.37 -4.63 -11.22
N ASP A 166 -19.13 -4.44 -10.15
CA ASP A 166 -19.63 -3.14 -9.68
C ASP A 166 -19.79 -3.19 -8.16
N PRO A 167 -19.42 -2.13 -7.41
CA PRO A 167 -19.48 -2.13 -5.94
C PRO A 167 -20.91 -2.21 -5.37
N CYS A 168 -21.94 -1.84 -6.15
CA CYS A 168 -23.35 -1.84 -5.77
C CYS A 168 -24.15 -2.97 -6.45
N GLY A 169 -23.52 -3.68 -7.38
CA GLY A 169 -24.10 -4.78 -8.15
C GLY A 169 -23.90 -6.14 -7.50
N GLY A 170 -24.60 -7.15 -8.03
CA GLY A 170 -24.40 -8.56 -7.66
C GLY A 170 -23.71 -9.39 -8.73
N ALA A 171 -23.28 -8.77 -9.83
CA ALA A 171 -22.62 -9.47 -10.93
C ALA A 171 -21.13 -9.62 -10.63
N VAL A 172 -20.58 -10.77 -11.02
CA VAL A 172 -19.18 -11.13 -10.77
C VAL A 172 -18.41 -11.34 -12.07
N VAL A 173 -17.12 -11.05 -12.02
CA VAL A 173 -16.12 -11.40 -13.03
C VAL A 173 -15.84 -12.90 -12.93
N PRO A 174 -15.87 -13.66 -14.03
CA PRO A 174 -15.46 -15.05 -14.01
C PRO A 174 -14.00 -15.19 -13.58
N THR A 175 -13.76 -15.87 -12.45
CA THR A 175 -12.41 -16.15 -11.93
C THR A 175 -12.05 -17.62 -12.13
N TYR A 176 -10.78 -17.96 -11.98
CA TYR A 176 -10.29 -19.32 -12.18
C TYR A 176 -10.93 -20.27 -11.15
N GLU A 177 -11.78 -21.18 -11.62
CA GLU A 177 -12.55 -22.11 -10.77
C GLU A 177 -13.33 -21.43 -9.63
N ASP A 178 -13.79 -20.19 -9.85
CA ASP A 178 -14.48 -19.38 -8.82
C ASP A 178 -13.62 -19.15 -7.56
N LYS A 179 -12.28 -19.15 -7.69
CA LYS A 179 -11.32 -18.97 -6.58
C LYS A 179 -10.97 -17.51 -6.27
N GLY A 180 -11.55 -16.55 -7.01
CA GLY A 180 -11.35 -15.12 -6.78
C GLY A 180 -10.12 -14.51 -7.48
N PHE A 181 -9.31 -15.29 -8.21
CA PHE A 181 -8.18 -14.79 -8.98
C PHE A 181 -8.23 -15.24 -10.45
N LEU A 182 -7.55 -14.53 -11.33
CA LEU A 182 -7.40 -14.87 -12.74
C LEU A 182 -6.16 -15.73 -12.95
N ALA A 183 -6.23 -16.73 -13.84
CA ALA A 183 -5.09 -17.61 -14.16
C ALA A 183 -4.74 -17.54 -15.66
N TRP A 184 -3.56 -17.04 -15.98
CA TRP A 184 -2.94 -17.11 -17.30
C TRP A 184 -2.25 -18.46 -17.48
N ASP A 185 -2.72 -19.25 -18.43
CA ASP A 185 -2.19 -20.59 -18.71
C ASP A 185 -2.27 -20.90 -20.23
N PRO A 186 -1.46 -20.23 -21.06
CA PRO A 186 -1.38 -20.46 -22.50
C PRO A 186 -0.87 -21.87 -22.85
N THR A 187 -0.30 -22.59 -21.88
CA THR A 187 0.21 -23.96 -22.07
C THR A 187 -0.82 -25.05 -21.76
N GLY A 188 -1.91 -24.71 -21.06
CA GLY A 188 -2.88 -25.68 -20.55
C GLY A 188 -2.29 -26.61 -19.49
N ALA A 189 -1.38 -26.10 -18.65
CA ALA A 189 -0.74 -26.84 -17.57
C ALA A 189 -1.72 -27.14 -16.42
N TYR A 190 -2.76 -26.31 -16.24
CA TYR A 190 -3.77 -26.49 -15.22
C TYR A 190 -4.90 -27.44 -15.63
N SER A 191 -5.61 -27.95 -14.63
CA SER A 191 -6.80 -28.80 -14.82
C SER A 191 -7.94 -28.34 -13.92
N PRO A 192 -8.97 -27.65 -14.46
CA PRO A 192 -9.11 -27.21 -15.85
C PRO A 192 -8.06 -26.15 -16.24
N PRO A 193 -7.77 -25.95 -17.55
CA PRO A 193 -6.81 -24.93 -17.99
C PRO A 193 -7.31 -23.52 -17.65
N GLY A 194 -6.37 -22.63 -17.36
CA GLY A 194 -6.63 -21.19 -17.26
C GLY A 194 -6.89 -20.54 -18.64
N THR A 195 -6.93 -19.21 -18.69
CA THR A 195 -7.10 -18.51 -19.98
C THR A 195 -5.80 -18.54 -20.79
N SER A 196 -5.93 -18.80 -22.10
CA SER A 196 -4.86 -18.65 -23.08
C SER A 196 -5.02 -17.40 -23.95
N ASP A 197 -6.07 -16.60 -23.73
CA ASP A 197 -6.30 -15.33 -24.45
C ASP A 197 -5.89 -14.14 -23.57
N PRO A 198 -4.83 -13.39 -23.94
CA PRO A 198 -4.39 -12.25 -23.15
C PRO A 198 -5.41 -11.11 -23.14
N ASN A 199 -6.32 -11.03 -24.11
CA ASN A 199 -7.40 -10.03 -24.11
C ASN A 199 -8.45 -10.37 -23.05
N ASP A 200 -8.79 -11.65 -22.88
CA ASP A 200 -9.71 -12.10 -21.83
C ASP A 200 -9.11 -11.82 -20.45
N LEU A 201 -7.81 -12.10 -20.25
CA LEU A 201 -7.12 -11.77 -19.00
C LEU A 201 -7.13 -10.26 -18.73
N SER A 202 -6.79 -9.45 -19.73
CA SER A 202 -6.74 -7.98 -19.59
C SER A 202 -8.12 -7.40 -19.29
N LYS A 203 -9.16 -7.88 -19.98
CA LYS A 203 -10.54 -7.45 -19.77
C LYS A 203 -11.01 -7.79 -18.36
N ASN A 204 -10.85 -9.04 -17.94
CA ASN A 204 -11.28 -9.45 -16.60
C ASN A 204 -10.51 -8.73 -15.49
N LEU A 205 -9.21 -8.46 -15.69
CA LEU A 205 -8.42 -7.66 -14.75
C LEU A 205 -8.93 -6.21 -14.69
N SER A 206 -9.21 -5.59 -15.84
CA SER A 206 -9.82 -4.25 -15.91
C SER A 206 -11.16 -4.22 -15.18
N ASP A 207 -11.99 -5.24 -15.39
CA ASP A 207 -13.30 -5.37 -14.75
C ASP A 207 -13.16 -5.47 -13.21
N LEU A 208 -12.19 -6.24 -12.70
CA LEU A 208 -11.92 -6.33 -11.25
C LEU A 208 -11.42 -5.02 -10.65
N ILE A 209 -10.53 -4.30 -11.36
CA ILE A 209 -10.01 -3.00 -10.91
C ILE A 209 -11.15 -1.98 -10.80
N LEU A 210 -12.02 -1.90 -11.81
CA LEU A 210 -13.16 -0.98 -11.80
C LEU A 210 -14.24 -1.42 -10.79
N GLY A 211 -14.41 -2.73 -10.61
CA GLY A 211 -15.34 -3.30 -9.64
C GLY A 211 -14.97 -3.03 -8.18
N ALA A 212 -13.70 -2.70 -7.88
CA ALA A 212 -13.30 -2.24 -6.56
C ALA A 212 -14.14 -1.04 -6.09
N GLY A 213 -14.47 -0.13 -7.01
CA GLY A 213 -15.31 1.05 -6.78
C GLY A 213 -14.62 2.17 -6.01
N GLN A 214 -15.35 3.23 -5.69
CA GLN A 214 -14.84 4.41 -4.93
C GLN A 214 -15.74 4.79 -3.74
N ILE A 215 -16.41 3.78 -3.17
CA ILE A 215 -17.39 3.92 -2.09
C ILE A 215 -17.05 3.01 -0.89
N GLY A 216 -15.77 2.67 -0.76
CA GLY A 216 -15.22 1.93 0.36
C GLY A 216 -15.19 2.74 1.66
N CYS A 217 -14.54 2.18 2.66
CA CYS A 217 -14.30 2.86 3.91
C CYS A 217 -13.33 4.02 3.70
N GLY A 218 -13.66 5.19 4.25
CA GLY A 218 -12.78 6.38 4.25
C GLY A 218 -11.61 6.31 5.25
N TYR A 219 -11.12 5.10 5.53
CA TYR A 219 -9.94 4.82 6.35
C TYR A 219 -9.10 3.76 5.61
N GLU A 220 -8.34 4.24 4.64
CA GLU A 220 -7.69 3.46 3.60
C GLU A 220 -6.52 2.66 4.18
N SER A 221 -6.67 1.34 4.26
CA SER A 221 -5.71 0.46 4.93
C SER A 221 -4.90 -0.35 3.94
N GLN A 222 -4.36 0.27 2.88
CA GLN A 222 -3.67 -0.45 1.81
C GLN A 222 -2.52 -1.33 2.31
N LEU A 223 -1.73 -0.88 3.30
CA LEU A 223 -0.62 -1.69 3.82
C LEU A 223 -1.12 -2.90 4.61
N GLU A 224 -2.09 -2.71 5.51
CA GLU A 224 -2.67 -3.82 6.26
C GLU A 224 -3.50 -4.74 5.37
N SER A 225 -4.11 -4.26 4.28
CA SER A 225 -4.96 -5.07 3.40
C SER A 225 -4.16 -6.19 2.73
N TRP A 226 -3.01 -5.87 2.12
CA TRP A 226 -2.16 -6.92 1.57
C TRP A 226 -1.44 -7.72 2.66
N TYR A 227 -1.08 -7.11 3.80
CA TYR A 227 -0.49 -7.85 4.91
C TYR A 227 -1.45 -8.90 5.43
N ARG A 228 -2.72 -8.53 5.64
CA ARG A 228 -3.79 -9.41 6.10
C ARG A 228 -4.01 -10.57 5.14
N PHE A 229 -4.06 -10.31 3.83
CA PHE A 229 -4.24 -11.36 2.83
C PHE A 229 -3.03 -12.28 2.71
N LEU A 230 -1.81 -11.72 2.60
CA LEU A 230 -0.61 -12.47 2.24
C LEU A 230 0.16 -13.03 3.44
N VAL A 231 0.15 -12.34 4.58
CA VAL A 231 1.15 -12.51 5.64
C VAL A 231 0.53 -12.89 6.98
N ASP A 232 -0.60 -12.29 7.37
CA ASP A 232 -1.18 -12.53 8.69
C ASP A 232 -1.45 -14.03 8.91
N PRO A 233 -0.82 -14.68 9.90
CA PRO A 233 -1.01 -16.12 10.13
C PRO A 233 -2.40 -16.45 10.70
N GLU A 234 -3.08 -15.50 11.33
CA GLU A 234 -4.38 -15.71 11.98
C GLU A 234 -5.31 -14.48 11.82
N PRO A 235 -5.65 -14.10 10.57
CA PRO A 235 -6.51 -12.94 10.31
C PRO A 235 -7.84 -13.10 11.04
N SER A 236 -8.26 -12.10 11.81
CA SER A 236 -9.48 -12.20 12.61
C SER A 236 -10.73 -12.28 11.76
N GLN A 237 -11.70 -13.12 12.12
CA GLN A 237 -12.98 -13.18 11.40
C GLN A 237 -13.83 -11.91 11.62
N THR A 238 -13.80 -11.37 12.84
CA THR A 238 -14.51 -10.15 13.24
C THR A 238 -13.67 -9.37 14.25
N ILE A 239 -13.95 -8.07 14.37
CA ILE A 239 -13.42 -7.21 15.43
C ILE A 239 -14.60 -6.56 16.13
N SER A 240 -14.62 -6.63 17.46
CA SER A 240 -15.65 -5.97 18.28
C SER A 240 -15.02 -5.23 19.44
N VAL A 241 -15.61 -4.12 19.86
CA VAL A 241 -15.15 -3.39 21.05
C VAL A 241 -15.80 -3.99 22.30
N VAL A 242 -14.97 -4.55 23.18
CA VAL A 242 -15.36 -5.12 24.48
C VAL A 242 -14.66 -4.32 25.57
N ASP A 243 -15.42 -3.78 26.53
CA ASP A 243 -14.90 -2.98 27.64
C ASP A 243 -13.96 -1.83 27.22
N GLY A 244 -14.28 -1.18 26.09
CA GLY A 244 -13.49 -0.06 25.55
C GLY A 244 -12.21 -0.48 24.82
N ALA A 245 -12.07 -1.75 24.44
CA ALA A 245 -10.95 -2.26 23.65
C ALA A 245 -11.44 -3.08 22.46
N ALA A 246 -10.97 -2.74 21.25
CA ALA A 246 -11.10 -3.58 20.09
C ALA A 246 -10.48 -4.96 20.37
N THR A 247 -11.26 -6.00 20.14
CA THR A 247 -10.90 -7.38 20.43
C THR A 247 -11.15 -8.19 19.16
N PRO A 248 -10.08 -8.55 18.41
CA PRO A 248 -10.22 -9.40 17.25
C PRO A 248 -10.61 -10.83 17.66
N GLN A 249 -11.58 -11.42 16.96
CA GLN A 249 -12.21 -12.70 17.30
C GLN A 249 -12.21 -13.66 16.10
N GLY A 250 -12.10 -14.95 16.40
CA GLY A 250 -12.06 -16.01 15.39
C GLY A 250 -10.86 -15.92 14.45
N VAL A 251 -10.88 -16.80 13.44
CA VAL A 251 -9.92 -16.83 12.34
C VAL A 251 -10.70 -16.85 11.03
N ASP A 252 -10.30 -16.01 10.08
CA ASP A 252 -10.87 -15.90 8.75
C ASP A 252 -10.36 -17.04 7.86
N THR A 253 -11.02 -18.19 7.96
CA THR A 253 -10.64 -19.38 7.20
C THR A 253 -10.89 -19.24 5.70
N VAL A 254 -11.78 -18.33 5.29
CA VAL A 254 -12.04 -18.05 3.86
C VAL A 254 -10.82 -17.36 3.25
N LEU A 255 -10.32 -16.32 3.92
CA LEU A 255 -9.10 -15.63 3.49
C LEU A 255 -7.89 -16.59 3.45
N LEU A 256 -7.74 -17.43 4.48
CA LEU A 256 -6.64 -18.41 4.52
C LEU A 256 -6.69 -19.38 3.34
N GLU A 257 -7.89 -19.85 2.97
CA GLU A 257 -8.06 -20.74 1.82
C GLU A 257 -7.80 -20.00 0.49
N GLN A 258 -8.30 -18.77 0.32
CA GLN A 258 -8.02 -17.96 -0.86
C GLN A 258 -6.51 -17.73 -1.04
N ARG A 259 -5.81 -17.36 0.03
CA ARG A 259 -4.35 -17.19 0.02
C ARG A 259 -3.65 -18.48 -0.37
N ARG A 260 -4.03 -19.61 0.21
CA ARG A 260 -3.45 -20.92 -0.08
C ARG A 260 -3.60 -21.30 -1.55
N GLN A 261 -4.75 -21.00 -2.16
CA GLN A 261 -5.02 -21.28 -3.57
C GLN A 261 -4.33 -20.30 -4.53
N PHE A 262 -4.18 -19.03 -4.12
CA PHE A 262 -3.58 -17.98 -4.92
C PHE A 262 -2.04 -18.01 -4.90
N LEU A 263 -1.44 -18.11 -3.72
CA LEU A 263 -0.01 -17.86 -3.49
C LEU A 263 0.81 -19.15 -3.64
N ARG A 264 1.64 -19.21 -4.68
CA ARG A 264 2.46 -20.39 -4.98
C ARG A 264 3.87 -20.22 -4.44
N PRO A 265 4.43 -21.17 -3.67
CA PRO A 265 5.69 -20.93 -2.97
C PRO A 265 6.92 -20.89 -3.91
N ASP A 266 6.79 -21.28 -5.18
CA ASP A 266 7.85 -21.20 -6.20
C ASP A 266 7.68 -20.06 -7.22
N SER A 267 6.74 -19.13 -7.00
CA SER A 267 6.53 -17.96 -7.86
C SER A 267 7.30 -16.72 -7.39
N MET A 268 7.53 -15.79 -8.33
CA MET A 268 7.75 -14.39 -7.99
C MET A 268 6.42 -13.78 -7.54
N LEU A 269 6.44 -12.98 -6.48
CA LEU A 269 5.27 -12.23 -6.01
C LEU A 269 5.44 -10.74 -6.30
N VAL A 270 4.39 -10.12 -6.82
CA VAL A 270 4.29 -8.67 -7.00
C VAL A 270 3.08 -8.15 -6.25
N ILE A 271 3.30 -7.16 -5.38
CA ILE A 271 2.23 -6.41 -4.72
C ILE A 271 2.17 -5.03 -5.37
N LEU A 272 1.09 -4.74 -6.10
CA LEU A 272 0.90 -3.47 -6.79
C LEU A 272 -0.21 -2.67 -6.11
N THR A 273 0.14 -1.57 -5.45
CA THR A 273 -0.81 -0.70 -4.74
C THR A 273 -1.15 0.53 -5.56
N LEU A 274 -2.43 0.82 -5.77
CA LEU A 274 -2.94 2.05 -6.35
C LEU A 274 -3.69 2.83 -5.27
N THR A 275 -3.19 3.99 -4.85
CA THR A 275 -3.84 4.86 -3.85
C THR A 275 -3.50 6.32 -4.09
N ASP A 276 -4.47 7.21 -3.94
CA ASP A 276 -4.25 8.64 -4.03
C ASP A 276 -4.04 9.30 -2.67
N GLU A 277 -3.93 8.52 -1.59
CA GLU A 277 -3.85 9.01 -0.21
C GLU A 277 -2.78 8.26 0.61
N ASN A 278 -2.61 8.65 1.87
CA ASN A 278 -1.70 8.00 2.80
C ASN A 278 -2.35 6.79 3.47
N ASP A 279 -1.53 5.89 4.01
CA ASP A 279 -2.02 4.67 4.66
C ASP A 279 -2.57 4.92 6.06
N CYS A 280 -3.80 4.48 6.28
CA CYS A 280 -4.51 4.44 7.57
C CYS A 280 -4.68 3.02 8.10
N SER A 281 -3.61 2.21 8.08
CA SER A 281 -3.62 0.87 8.66
C SER A 281 -3.74 0.86 10.19
N ILE A 282 -4.96 1.03 10.71
CA ILE A 282 -5.30 1.09 12.14
C ILE A 282 -4.99 -0.25 12.81
N GLN A 283 -4.38 -0.19 14.00
CA GLN A 283 -4.12 -1.39 14.78
C GLN A 283 -5.43 -2.05 15.25
N GLU A 284 -5.51 -3.37 15.14
CA GLU A 284 -6.77 -4.10 15.25
C GLU A 284 -7.27 -4.33 16.69
N ALA A 285 -6.42 -4.11 17.69
CA ALA A 285 -6.68 -4.50 19.07
C ALA A 285 -6.44 -3.37 20.07
N GLY A 286 -7.14 -3.38 21.20
CA GLY A 286 -6.99 -2.35 22.23
C GLY A 286 -7.69 -1.04 21.86
N GLN A 287 -7.11 0.10 22.23
CA GLN A 287 -7.77 1.41 22.08
C GLN A 287 -7.75 1.98 20.66
N TYR A 288 -7.12 1.31 19.69
CA TYR A 288 -6.77 1.97 18.43
C TYR A 288 -7.94 2.21 17.48
N TYR A 289 -9.04 1.47 17.64
CA TYR A 289 -10.31 1.73 16.95
C TYR A 289 -10.84 3.16 17.16
N LEU A 290 -10.38 3.87 18.20
CA LEU A 290 -10.77 5.25 18.45
C LEU A 290 -10.42 6.17 17.26
N ALA A 291 -9.39 5.86 16.48
CA ALA A 291 -9.10 6.58 15.23
C ALA A 291 -10.32 6.61 14.29
N ALA A 292 -11.06 5.49 14.22
CA ALA A 292 -12.26 5.37 13.40
C ALA A 292 -13.56 5.73 14.16
N GLN A 293 -13.54 5.93 15.48
CA GLN A 293 -14.75 6.16 16.29
C GLN A 293 -15.25 7.60 16.17
N GLN A 294 -16.39 7.83 15.54
CA GLN A 294 -16.94 9.16 15.32
C GLN A 294 -17.75 9.67 16.52
N HIS A 295 -18.54 8.82 17.18
CA HIS A 295 -19.43 9.23 18.26
C HIS A 295 -19.16 8.48 19.57
N MET A 296 -19.39 9.14 20.70
CA MET A 296 -19.54 8.49 22.00
C MET A 296 -20.93 7.87 22.16
N ALA A 297 -21.08 7.02 23.19
CA ALA A 297 -22.40 6.55 23.61
C ALA A 297 -23.36 7.73 23.83
N GLY A 298 -24.55 7.66 23.20
CA GLY A 298 -25.52 8.76 23.20
C GLY A 298 -25.42 9.73 22.01
N GLY A 299 -24.54 9.47 21.04
CA GLY A 299 -24.52 10.15 19.74
C GLY A 299 -23.78 11.50 19.72
N THR A 300 -23.06 11.85 20.79
CA THR A 300 -22.21 13.05 20.81
C THR A 300 -20.92 12.75 20.05
N MET A 301 -20.45 13.66 19.19
CA MET A 301 -19.16 13.50 18.50
C MET A 301 -18.03 13.25 19.52
N LEU A 302 -17.27 12.18 19.30
CA LEU A 302 -16.05 11.89 20.04
C LEU A 302 -15.00 12.93 19.66
N ARG A 303 -14.35 13.50 20.66
CA ARG A 303 -13.12 14.28 20.49
C ARG A 303 -11.99 13.64 21.25
N MET A 304 -10.84 13.50 20.59
CA MET A 304 -9.66 12.93 21.22
C MET A 304 -9.15 13.84 22.35
N PRO A 305 -8.61 13.25 23.43
CA PRO A 305 -7.83 14.01 24.40
C PRO A 305 -6.69 14.76 23.73
N ARG A 306 -6.34 15.94 24.26
CA ARG A 306 -5.21 16.70 23.75
C ARG A 306 -3.91 15.89 23.85
N PRO A 307 -2.95 16.11 22.92
CA PRO A 307 -1.60 15.65 23.10
C PRO A 307 -0.91 16.52 24.15
N ARG A 308 0.09 15.96 24.84
CA ARG A 308 0.98 16.78 25.64
C ARG A 308 1.81 17.72 24.77
N SER A 309 2.21 18.85 25.33
CA SER A 309 2.98 19.92 24.70
C SER A 309 4.33 19.47 24.14
N GLU A 310 4.95 18.42 24.70
CA GLU A 310 6.17 17.84 24.14
C GLU A 310 5.96 17.34 22.70
N CYS A 311 4.77 16.82 22.36
CA CYS A 311 4.43 16.36 21.02
C CYS A 311 4.51 17.46 19.95
N ALA A 312 4.23 18.71 20.33
CA ALA A 312 4.32 19.85 19.41
C ALA A 312 5.77 20.24 19.09
N THR A 313 6.73 19.80 19.90
CA THR A 313 8.16 20.06 19.66
C THR A 313 8.80 18.87 18.97
N ASP A 314 8.67 17.68 19.55
CA ASP A 314 9.22 16.44 19.03
C ASP A 314 8.24 15.28 19.23
N PRO A 315 7.61 14.76 18.16
CA PRO A 315 6.69 13.63 18.25
C PRO A 315 7.38 12.32 18.66
N ASN A 316 8.73 12.26 18.61
CA ASN A 316 9.51 11.12 19.09
C ASN A 316 9.91 11.25 20.57
N ASP A 317 9.59 12.37 21.23
CA ASP A 317 9.86 12.53 22.65
C ASP A 317 9.11 11.43 23.44
N VAL A 318 9.78 10.81 24.41
CA VAL A 318 9.18 9.80 25.29
C VAL A 318 7.98 10.34 26.08
N CYS A 319 7.93 11.66 26.26
CA CYS A 319 6.85 12.42 26.87
C CYS A 319 5.81 12.95 25.89
N CYS A 320 6.00 12.76 24.58
CA CYS A 320 4.91 12.89 23.64
C CYS A 320 3.90 11.76 23.85
N LYS A 321 2.88 12.02 24.67
CA LYS A 321 1.80 11.09 25.01
C LYS A 321 0.45 11.82 24.92
N SER A 322 -0.63 11.06 24.82
CA SER A 322 -1.96 11.63 25.01
C SER A 322 -2.12 12.08 26.46
N CYS A 323 -2.82 13.19 26.70
CA CYS A 323 -3.16 13.64 28.05
C CYS A 323 -4.06 12.67 28.82
N ALA A 324 -4.70 11.70 28.15
CA ALA A 324 -5.44 10.62 28.79
C ALA A 324 -4.56 9.45 29.27
N GLN A 325 -3.28 9.41 28.89
CA GLN A 325 -2.36 8.34 29.29
C GLN A 325 -1.59 8.72 30.55
N ASP A 326 -1.13 7.70 31.29
CA ASP A 326 -0.26 7.92 32.44
C ASP A 326 1.03 8.64 31.99
N PRO A 327 1.29 9.86 32.50
CA PRO A 327 2.48 10.61 32.15
C PRO A 327 3.77 9.89 32.58
N GLY A 328 3.73 9.06 33.64
CA GLY A 328 4.94 8.48 34.23
C GLY A 328 5.89 9.57 34.74
N ASP A 329 7.18 9.48 34.39
CA ASP A 329 8.23 10.42 34.80
C ASP A 329 8.23 11.74 34.02
N CYS A 330 7.27 11.94 33.12
CA CYS A 330 7.19 13.14 32.31
C CYS A 330 6.78 14.38 33.11
N PRO A 331 7.23 15.59 32.74
CA PRO A 331 6.86 16.84 33.42
C PRO A 331 5.34 17.01 33.56
N VAL A 332 4.89 17.85 34.50
CA VAL A 332 3.48 18.22 34.55
C VAL A 332 3.18 19.11 33.34
N ASP A 333 2.20 18.70 32.54
CA ASP A 333 1.66 19.53 31.47
C ASP A 333 0.36 20.21 31.94
N PRO A 334 0.36 21.54 32.15
CA PRO A 334 -0.82 22.26 32.62
C PRO A 334 -1.94 22.34 31.56
N THR A 335 -1.67 21.99 30.30
CA THR A 335 -2.64 22.03 29.20
C THR A 335 -3.49 20.77 29.08
N CYS A 336 -3.13 19.70 29.81
CA CYS A 336 -3.89 18.45 29.80
C CYS A 336 -5.24 18.52 30.50
N PHE A 337 -5.46 19.52 31.36
CA PHE A 337 -6.70 19.68 32.10
C PHE A 337 -7.22 21.11 31.96
N GLU A 338 -8.53 21.24 31.77
CA GLU A 338 -9.23 22.51 31.87
C GLU A 338 -9.15 23.06 33.30
N PRO A 339 -9.37 24.37 33.52
CA PRO A 339 -9.40 24.95 34.87
C PRO A 339 -10.42 24.29 35.82
N THR A 340 -11.40 23.58 35.27
CA THR A 340 -12.41 22.79 36.00
C THR A 340 -11.87 21.44 36.51
N GLY A 341 -10.65 21.06 36.13
CA GLY A 341 -10.03 19.76 36.41
C GLY A 341 -10.46 18.64 35.46
N GLN A 342 -11.29 18.94 34.45
CA GLN A 342 -11.66 17.98 33.42
C GLN A 342 -10.54 17.81 32.40
N LEU A 343 -10.41 16.62 31.83
CA LEU A 343 -9.47 16.34 30.75
C LEU A 343 -9.76 17.26 29.56
N ALA A 344 -8.74 17.95 29.06
CA ALA A 344 -8.86 18.78 27.89
C ALA A 344 -8.97 17.91 26.62
N LEU A 345 -10.00 18.17 25.80
CA LEU A 345 -10.23 17.52 24.52
C LEU A 345 -9.88 18.47 23.38
N LEU A 346 -9.55 17.90 22.21
CA LEU A 346 -9.42 18.67 20.98
C LEU A 346 -10.78 19.24 20.55
N ASN A 347 -10.74 20.37 19.86
CA ASN A 347 -11.95 20.95 19.26
C ASN A 347 -12.27 20.28 17.91
N GLN A 348 -13.34 20.74 17.25
CA GLN A 348 -13.76 20.18 15.97
C GLN A 348 -12.73 20.33 14.84
N VAL A 349 -12.01 21.44 14.83
CA VAL A 349 -11.06 21.80 13.79
C VAL A 349 -9.79 20.95 13.94
N ASP A 350 -9.28 20.79 15.17
CA ASP A 350 -8.06 20.03 15.43
C ASP A 350 -8.26 18.50 15.33
N ASP A 351 -9.51 18.02 15.44
CA ASP A 351 -9.86 16.59 15.44
C ASP A 351 -10.98 16.26 14.44
N HIS A 352 -10.86 16.72 13.19
CA HIS A 352 -11.76 16.27 12.14
C HIS A 352 -11.57 14.77 11.85
N PRO A 353 -12.63 13.93 11.85
CA PRO A 353 -12.50 12.48 11.67
C PRO A 353 -11.77 12.05 10.40
N ASN A 354 -12.00 12.77 9.30
CA ASN A 354 -11.36 12.51 7.99
C ASN A 354 -9.83 12.59 8.03
N LEU A 355 -9.25 13.27 9.02
CA LEU A 355 -7.81 13.47 9.12
C LEU A 355 -7.16 12.64 10.22
N ARG A 356 -7.87 11.76 10.92
CA ARG A 356 -7.31 11.09 12.12
C ARG A 356 -6.12 10.16 11.86
N CYS A 357 -5.82 9.85 10.61
CA CYS A 357 -4.66 9.06 10.20
C CYS A 357 -3.41 9.93 9.90
N PHE A 358 -3.57 11.26 9.87
CA PHE A 358 -2.51 12.22 9.61
C PHE A 358 -1.89 12.77 10.91
N ASP A 359 -0.55 12.82 10.96
CA ASP A 359 0.29 13.42 12.02
C ASP A 359 -0.12 13.06 13.46
N GLN A 360 -0.43 11.77 13.66
CA GLN A 360 -1.14 11.29 14.84
C GLN A 360 -0.40 11.54 16.16
N LYS A 361 0.92 11.33 16.22
CA LYS A 361 1.68 11.58 17.44
C LYS A 361 1.63 13.05 17.83
N ARG A 362 1.81 13.97 16.89
CA ARG A 362 1.74 15.41 17.17
C ARG A 362 0.32 15.82 17.58
N ARG A 363 -0.70 15.26 16.94
CA ARG A 363 -2.11 15.66 17.12
C ARG A 363 -2.80 14.99 18.30
N PHE A 364 -2.43 13.76 18.64
CA PHE A 364 -3.13 12.94 19.63
C PHE A 364 -2.22 12.36 20.71
N GLY A 365 -0.89 12.40 20.52
CA GLY A 365 0.08 11.78 21.41
C GLY A 365 0.11 10.24 21.35
N ILE A 366 -0.71 9.66 20.48
CA ILE A 366 -0.83 8.23 20.22
C ILE A 366 -0.61 8.02 18.71
N ASP A 367 0.07 6.93 18.35
CA ASP A 367 0.06 6.43 16.98
C ASP A 367 -0.96 5.29 16.95
N PHE A 368 -2.06 5.47 16.22
CA PHE A 368 -3.12 4.47 16.12
C PHE A 368 -2.85 3.43 15.03
N LEU A 369 -1.83 3.64 14.21
CA LEU A 369 -1.54 2.81 13.05
C LEU A 369 -0.44 1.79 13.38
N TYR A 370 -0.37 0.70 12.63
CA TYR A 370 0.78 -0.18 12.70
C TYR A 370 2.06 0.56 12.26
N PRO A 371 3.22 0.26 12.86
CA PRO A 371 4.49 0.82 12.41
C PRO A 371 4.86 0.27 11.03
N VAL A 372 5.46 1.10 10.18
CA VAL A 372 5.84 0.71 8.81
C VAL A 372 6.83 -0.47 8.78
N ASP A 373 7.65 -0.64 9.83
CA ASP A 373 8.57 -1.76 9.97
C ASP A 373 7.86 -3.12 9.99
N ARG A 374 6.59 -3.18 10.41
CA ARG A 374 5.77 -4.41 10.32
C ARG A 374 5.74 -4.93 8.89
N TYR A 375 5.52 -4.03 7.93
CA TYR A 375 5.39 -4.34 6.52
C TYR A 375 6.74 -4.66 5.87
N ILE A 376 7.78 -3.90 6.22
CA ILE A 376 9.14 -4.17 5.73
C ILE A 376 9.62 -5.54 6.23
N ASN A 377 9.40 -5.85 7.51
CA ASN A 377 9.75 -7.14 8.09
C ASN A 377 8.95 -8.28 7.45
N ALA A 378 7.65 -8.08 7.20
CA ALA A 378 6.82 -9.05 6.50
C ALA A 378 7.35 -9.44 5.12
N LEU A 379 7.94 -8.48 4.39
CA LEU A 379 8.44 -8.69 3.04
C LEU A 379 9.88 -9.21 2.99
N THR A 380 10.60 -9.22 4.13
CA THR A 380 12.04 -9.51 4.16
C THR A 380 12.44 -10.61 5.13
N GLN A 381 11.61 -10.92 6.13
CA GLN A 381 11.94 -11.87 7.20
C GLN A 381 11.19 -13.20 7.05
N PRO A 382 11.85 -14.35 7.31
CA PRO A 382 11.26 -15.68 7.19
C PRO A 382 10.20 -15.99 8.25
N THR A 383 10.02 -15.12 9.24
CA THR A 383 9.07 -15.31 10.35
C THR A 383 8.30 -14.04 10.64
N VAL A 384 7.08 -14.20 11.14
CA VAL A 384 6.21 -13.13 11.64
C VAL A 384 5.66 -13.49 13.02
N THR A 385 4.98 -12.54 13.67
CA THR A 385 4.36 -12.77 14.98
C THR A 385 2.85 -12.93 14.85
N THR A 386 2.29 -13.91 15.55
CA THR A 386 0.85 -14.05 15.76
C THR A 386 0.31 -12.91 16.64
N ARG A 387 -1.02 -12.78 16.76
CA ARG A 387 -1.69 -11.84 17.66
C ARG A 387 -1.33 -12.09 19.12
N ALA A 388 -1.08 -13.34 19.48
CA ALA A 388 -0.59 -13.73 20.81
C ALA A 388 0.90 -13.39 21.05
N GLY A 389 1.63 -12.98 20.00
CA GLY A 389 3.05 -12.65 20.05
C GLY A 389 3.98 -13.85 19.78
N ASP A 390 3.44 -15.00 19.38
CA ASP A 390 4.25 -16.17 19.04
C ASP A 390 4.95 -15.98 17.70
N VAL A 391 6.23 -16.34 17.61
CA VAL A 391 6.98 -16.30 16.36
C VAL A 391 6.68 -17.53 15.53
N VAL A 392 6.14 -17.33 14.32
CA VAL A 392 5.74 -18.39 13.39
C VAL A 392 6.37 -18.18 12.01
N PRO A 393 6.45 -19.22 11.16
CA PRO A 393 6.88 -19.07 9.77
C PRO A 393 6.04 -18.03 9.04
N ASN A 394 6.69 -17.20 8.24
CA ASN A 394 6.03 -16.22 7.40
C ASN A 394 5.36 -16.95 6.21
N PRO A 395 4.05 -16.78 5.97
CA PRO A 395 3.36 -17.41 4.85
C PRO A 395 3.93 -17.07 3.47
N LEU A 396 4.58 -15.90 3.30
CA LEU A 396 5.27 -15.55 2.05
C LEU A 396 6.47 -16.45 1.75
N PHE A 397 7.07 -17.01 2.79
CA PHE A 397 8.28 -17.83 2.76
C PHE A 397 8.00 -19.20 3.38
N SER A 398 6.81 -19.74 3.08
CA SER A 398 6.39 -21.08 3.51
C SER A 398 5.67 -21.78 2.35
N ASP A 399 5.70 -23.12 2.37
CA ASP A 399 4.81 -23.94 1.57
C ASP A 399 3.43 -24.00 2.25
N LEU A 400 2.43 -23.38 1.62
CA LEU A 400 1.06 -23.29 2.13
C LEU A 400 0.19 -24.48 1.73
N ASP A 401 0.58 -25.25 0.70
CA ASP A 401 -0.12 -26.43 0.22
C ASP A 401 0.84 -27.62 0.06
N PRO A 402 1.18 -28.31 1.16
CA PRO A 402 2.09 -29.46 1.09
C PRO A 402 1.52 -30.65 0.31
N SER A 403 0.30 -30.57 -0.21
CA SER A 403 -0.32 -31.62 -1.02
C SER A 403 -0.06 -31.50 -2.52
N ASP A 404 0.45 -30.35 -3.00
CA ASP A 404 0.67 -30.08 -4.43
C ASP A 404 2.04 -30.60 -4.96
N GLY A 405 2.94 -31.00 -4.06
CA GLY A 405 4.28 -31.50 -4.38
C GLY A 405 5.33 -30.41 -4.63
N ILE A 406 5.00 -29.13 -4.47
CA ILE A 406 5.91 -27.99 -4.57
C ILE A 406 6.60 -27.78 -3.22
N THR A 407 7.81 -28.30 -3.08
CA THR A 407 8.59 -28.16 -1.84
C THR A 407 9.52 -26.93 -1.82
N THR A 408 9.60 -26.21 -2.93
CA THR A 408 10.42 -24.98 -3.03
C THR A 408 9.72 -23.87 -2.29
N VAL A 409 10.49 -23.08 -1.55
CA VAL A 409 9.97 -21.95 -0.78
C VAL A 409 10.57 -20.66 -1.34
N ARG A 410 9.71 -19.64 -1.49
CA ARG A 410 10.06 -18.35 -2.11
C ARG A 410 11.22 -17.70 -1.36
N ASP A 411 12.17 -17.19 -2.11
CA ASP A 411 13.22 -16.33 -1.56
C ASP A 411 12.71 -14.88 -1.43
N PRO A 412 13.03 -14.15 -0.35
CA PRO A 412 12.67 -12.73 -0.21
C PRO A 412 13.09 -11.83 -1.38
N GLY A 413 14.13 -12.19 -2.12
CA GLY A 413 14.56 -11.52 -3.35
C GLY A 413 13.62 -11.67 -4.54
N LEU A 414 12.55 -12.47 -4.42
CA LEU A 414 11.49 -12.68 -5.42
C LEU A 414 10.16 -12.02 -5.03
N VAL A 415 10.13 -11.19 -3.98
CA VAL A 415 8.95 -10.40 -3.60
C VAL A 415 9.17 -8.94 -3.98
N PHE A 416 8.37 -8.41 -4.89
CA PHE A 416 8.41 -7.03 -5.34
C PHE A 416 7.19 -6.27 -4.83
N VAL A 417 7.38 -5.00 -4.45
CA VAL A 417 6.29 -4.12 -4.08
C VAL A 417 6.37 -2.84 -4.90
N ALA A 418 5.26 -2.46 -5.52
CA ALA A 418 5.13 -1.28 -6.34
C ALA A 418 4.00 -0.39 -5.81
N GLY A 419 4.27 0.91 -5.71
CA GLY A 419 3.28 1.90 -5.35
C GLY A 419 3.02 2.86 -6.52
N ILE A 420 1.77 2.95 -6.95
CA ILE A 420 1.22 4.03 -7.76
C ILE A 420 0.57 4.99 -6.76
N VAL A 421 1.36 5.93 -6.25
CA VAL A 421 1.03 6.73 -5.06
C VAL A 421 1.08 8.23 -5.33
N GLY A 422 0.58 9.04 -4.40
CA GLY A 422 0.64 10.49 -4.51
C GLY A 422 2.05 11.04 -4.28
N VAL A 423 2.76 11.23 -5.39
CA VAL A 423 4.06 11.90 -5.51
C VAL A 423 4.13 12.57 -6.88
N PRO A 424 4.72 13.76 -7.03
CA PRO A 424 4.91 14.34 -8.36
C PRO A 424 5.80 13.44 -9.23
N TRP A 425 5.31 13.04 -10.40
CA TRP A 425 6.08 12.20 -11.31
C TRP A 425 7.42 12.85 -11.70
N GLN A 426 7.47 14.19 -11.75
CA GLN A 426 8.66 14.97 -12.10
C GLN A 426 9.83 14.73 -11.15
N ASP A 427 9.56 14.41 -9.89
CA ASP A 427 10.59 14.21 -8.88
C ASP A 427 11.23 12.81 -8.97
N ILE A 428 10.49 11.85 -9.52
CA ILE A 428 10.87 10.44 -9.56
C ILE A 428 11.20 9.94 -10.98
N THR A 429 11.05 10.74 -12.03
CA THR A 429 11.55 10.41 -13.37
C THR A 429 13.06 10.58 -13.48
N ARG A 430 13.69 9.81 -14.37
CA ARG A 430 15.12 9.97 -14.67
C ARG A 430 15.42 11.31 -15.34
N ASP A 431 14.51 11.75 -16.21
CA ASP A 431 14.55 13.06 -16.86
C ASP A 431 13.12 13.64 -16.98
N PRO A 432 12.77 14.68 -16.21
CA PRO A 432 11.43 15.27 -16.26
C PRO A 432 11.13 15.99 -17.59
N SER A 433 12.16 16.31 -18.39
CA SER A 433 11.99 16.87 -19.74
C SER A 433 11.82 15.79 -20.82
N ASN A 434 12.10 14.54 -20.47
CA ASN A 434 11.96 13.38 -21.34
C ASN A 434 11.33 12.19 -20.59
N PRO A 435 9.99 12.18 -20.42
CA PRO A 435 9.26 11.09 -19.79
C PRO A 435 9.58 9.68 -20.29
N ALA A 436 9.99 9.53 -21.56
CA ALA A 436 10.38 8.24 -22.14
C ALA A 436 11.64 7.63 -21.49
N ALA A 437 12.40 8.40 -20.70
CA ALA A 437 13.50 7.88 -19.89
C ALA A 437 13.03 6.97 -18.74
N GLY A 438 11.75 7.03 -18.36
CA GLY A 438 11.16 6.21 -17.31
C GLY A 438 11.43 6.72 -15.90
N TYR A 439 10.94 5.96 -14.92
CA TYR A 439 11.12 6.26 -13.50
C TYR A 439 12.49 5.79 -12.99
N LYS A 440 13.01 6.51 -12.00
CA LYS A 440 14.21 6.12 -11.25
C LYS A 440 13.93 4.81 -10.50
N ASN A 441 14.87 3.86 -10.55
CA ASN A 441 14.86 2.69 -9.68
C ASN A 441 15.34 3.03 -8.26
N ALA A 442 15.28 2.07 -7.33
CA ALA A 442 15.68 2.27 -5.93
C ALA A 442 17.11 2.82 -5.75
N ALA A 443 18.07 2.31 -6.53
CA ALA A 443 19.46 2.75 -6.48
C ALA A 443 19.62 4.18 -7.01
N GLU A 444 18.93 4.53 -8.10
CA GLU A 444 18.92 5.87 -8.68
C GLU A 444 18.29 6.88 -7.69
N LEU A 445 17.17 6.53 -7.06
CA LEU A 445 16.49 7.36 -6.03
C LEU A 445 17.39 7.63 -4.82
N ALA A 446 18.10 6.61 -4.35
CA ALA A 446 19.06 6.75 -3.26
C ALA A 446 20.27 7.60 -3.67
N GLN A 447 20.84 7.35 -4.85
CA GLN A 447 22.02 8.09 -5.33
C GLN A 447 21.74 9.57 -5.58
N SER A 448 20.53 9.92 -6.05
CA SER A 448 20.15 11.32 -6.28
C SER A 448 19.71 12.06 -5.01
N GLY A 449 19.62 11.39 -3.85
CA GLY A 449 19.07 11.97 -2.62
C GLY A 449 17.56 12.22 -2.70
N THR A 450 16.86 11.56 -3.62
CA THR A 450 15.41 11.75 -3.81
C THR A 450 14.64 11.20 -2.62
N TRP A 451 15.07 10.10 -2.01
CA TRP A 451 14.42 9.58 -0.80
C TRP A 451 14.43 10.58 0.36
N ASP A 452 15.59 11.19 0.67
CA ASP A 452 15.70 12.23 1.69
C ASP A 452 14.78 13.42 1.39
N ALA A 453 14.68 13.81 0.11
CA ALA A 453 13.80 14.89 -0.30
C ALA A 453 12.33 14.55 -0.11
N LEU A 454 11.94 13.28 -0.30
CA LEU A 454 10.55 12.83 -0.23
C LEU A 454 10.10 12.46 1.20
N LEU A 455 10.97 11.85 2.00
CA LEU A 455 10.60 11.22 3.27
C LEU A 455 11.21 11.90 4.49
N GLY A 456 12.23 12.74 4.30
CA GLY A 456 13.02 13.31 5.38
C GLY A 456 13.67 12.21 6.23
N ASN A 457 13.83 12.46 7.54
CA ASN A 457 14.28 11.46 8.49
C ASN A 457 13.37 11.46 9.74
N PRO A 458 12.47 10.48 9.89
CA PRO A 458 11.57 10.42 11.03
C PRO A 458 12.30 10.23 12.36
N ALA A 459 13.40 9.46 12.40
CA ALA A 459 14.12 9.18 13.64
C ALA A 459 14.76 10.43 14.26
N THR A 460 15.09 11.42 13.42
CA THR A 460 15.61 12.73 13.86
C THR A 460 14.57 13.85 13.71
N ASN A 461 13.30 13.50 13.50
CA ASN A 461 12.20 14.46 13.27
C ASN A 461 12.55 15.52 12.21
N THR A 462 13.27 15.10 11.16
CA THR A 462 13.65 15.95 10.04
C THR A 462 12.60 15.82 8.96
N ALA A 463 11.94 16.94 8.62
CA ALA A 463 10.91 16.96 7.60
C ALA A 463 11.49 16.72 6.18
N PRO A 464 10.68 16.20 5.24
CA PRO A 464 11.00 16.21 3.82
C PRO A 464 11.35 17.62 3.33
N THR A 465 12.25 17.74 2.36
CA THR A 465 12.58 19.04 1.75
C THR A 465 11.68 19.37 0.57
N ASN A 466 11.06 18.36 -0.04
CA ASN A 466 10.06 18.54 -1.08
C ASN A 466 8.70 18.90 -0.45
N PRO A 467 8.19 20.12 -0.64
CA PRO A 467 6.94 20.53 0.00
C PRO A 467 5.73 19.73 -0.50
N TYR A 468 5.75 19.20 -1.73
CA TYR A 468 4.60 18.52 -2.32
C TYR A 468 4.23 17.22 -1.62
N VAL A 469 5.16 16.59 -0.92
CA VAL A 469 4.92 15.34 -0.18
C VAL A 469 4.82 15.52 1.34
N ILE A 470 4.75 16.78 1.80
CA ILE A 470 4.41 17.09 3.19
C ILE A 470 2.89 17.11 3.30
N GLU A 471 2.32 16.22 4.12
CA GLU A 471 0.91 16.28 4.50
C GLU A 471 0.66 17.56 5.31
N SER A 472 -0.33 18.35 4.89
CA SER A 472 -0.64 19.63 5.53
C SER A 472 -2.08 20.02 5.26
N ILE A 473 -2.76 20.58 6.26
CA ILE A 473 -4.03 21.30 6.11
C ILE A 473 -3.81 22.75 5.65
N GLU A 474 -2.67 23.33 6.04
CA GLU A 474 -2.28 24.70 5.71
C GLU A 474 -1.55 24.76 4.37
N LYS A 475 -1.54 25.95 3.75
CA LYS A 475 -0.72 26.20 2.55
C LYS A 475 0.75 26.09 2.89
N ARG A 476 1.48 25.26 2.15
CA ARG A 476 2.88 24.94 2.39
C ARG A 476 3.79 26.02 1.80
N ALA A 477 4.83 26.34 2.54
CA ALA A 477 5.86 27.24 2.05
C ALA A 477 6.57 26.64 0.82
N GLY A 478 6.81 27.45 -0.20
CA GLY A 478 7.47 27.01 -1.44
C GLY A 478 6.53 26.47 -2.52
N VAL A 479 5.22 26.32 -2.25
CA VAL A 479 4.23 25.93 -3.27
C VAL A 479 3.60 27.17 -3.91
N ALA A 480 4.00 27.48 -5.15
CA ALA A 480 3.48 28.63 -5.88
C ALA A 480 2.07 28.37 -6.44
N ALA A 481 1.18 29.37 -6.39
CA ALA A 481 -0.12 29.28 -7.04
C ALA A 481 0.02 29.15 -8.58
N GLY A 482 -0.78 28.27 -9.20
CA GLY A 482 -0.77 28.02 -10.64
C GLY A 482 0.40 27.18 -11.15
N ASN A 483 1.16 26.52 -10.27
CA ASN A 483 2.26 25.65 -10.70
C ASN A 483 1.76 24.38 -11.43
N ALA A 484 2.62 23.77 -12.24
CA ALA A 484 2.26 22.61 -13.08
C ALA A 484 2.20 21.25 -12.33
N ILE A 485 2.57 21.21 -11.05
CA ILE A 485 2.60 19.97 -10.25
C ILE A 485 1.23 19.72 -9.61
N ASN A 486 0.75 20.68 -8.81
CA ASN A 486 -0.51 20.57 -8.08
C ASN A 486 -1.46 21.77 -8.26
N GLY A 487 -1.10 22.74 -9.11
CA GLY A 487 -1.89 23.97 -9.32
C GLY A 487 -1.82 24.99 -8.18
N GLY A 488 -1.15 24.66 -7.07
CA GLY A 488 -1.02 25.50 -5.88
C GLY A 488 -1.83 25.00 -4.69
N ASP A 489 -1.39 25.32 -3.48
CA ASP A 489 -2.13 24.98 -2.27
C ASP A 489 -3.36 25.88 -2.08
N ARG A 490 -4.44 25.28 -1.58
CA ARG A 490 -5.78 25.89 -1.46
C ARG A 490 -6.16 26.21 -0.03
N THR A 491 -7.18 27.03 0.15
CA THR A 491 -7.76 27.32 1.46
C THR A 491 -8.72 26.20 1.85
N ILE A 492 -8.50 25.59 3.02
CA ILE A 492 -9.32 24.49 3.56
C ILE A 492 -10.03 25.02 4.81
N GLY A 493 -11.20 25.62 4.62
CA GLY A 493 -11.89 26.37 5.67
C GLY A 493 -12.28 25.49 6.87
N ASP A 494 -12.72 24.26 6.61
CA ASP A 494 -13.15 23.30 7.62
C ASP A 494 -12.00 22.46 8.19
N GLN A 495 -10.79 22.59 7.64
CA GLN A 495 -9.59 21.82 7.99
C GLN A 495 -9.85 20.30 8.02
N ASP A 496 -10.65 19.82 7.08
CA ASP A 496 -11.09 18.43 6.95
C ASP A 496 -10.36 17.66 5.85
N ASP A 497 -9.42 18.30 5.17
CA ASP A 497 -8.75 17.80 3.97
C ASP A 497 -7.27 18.25 3.93
N LEU A 498 -6.44 17.62 3.10
CA LEU A 498 -5.01 17.89 2.97
C LEU A 498 -4.67 18.63 1.67
N GLN A 499 -3.50 19.26 1.61
CA GLN A 499 -2.97 19.83 0.37
C GLN A 499 -2.55 18.72 -0.61
N TYR A 500 -2.80 18.91 -1.90
CA TYR A 500 -2.50 17.91 -2.92
C TYR A 500 -1.00 17.77 -3.17
N ALA A 501 -0.52 16.54 -3.34
CA ALA A 501 0.83 16.29 -3.83
C ALA A 501 0.96 16.59 -5.32
N CYS A 502 -0.02 16.17 -6.11
CA CYS A 502 -0.04 16.38 -7.55
C CYS A 502 -1.47 16.40 -8.07
N THR A 503 -1.63 16.93 -9.29
CA THR A 503 -2.92 16.99 -10.00
C THR A 503 -2.74 16.60 -11.46
N PHE A 504 -3.81 16.12 -12.10
CA PHE A 504 -3.83 15.81 -13.53
C PHE A 504 -5.20 16.17 -14.13
N PRO A 505 -5.27 16.55 -15.43
CA PRO A 505 -6.53 16.93 -16.05
C PRO A 505 -7.50 15.76 -16.13
N LEU A 506 -8.80 16.04 -15.99
CA LEU A 506 -9.85 15.04 -16.26
C LEU A 506 -10.11 14.96 -17.76
N PRO A 507 -10.30 13.75 -18.34
CA PRO A 507 -10.75 13.61 -19.72
C PRO A 507 -12.10 14.29 -19.97
N THR A 508 -12.98 14.27 -18.96
CA THR A 508 -14.28 14.93 -18.98
C THR A 508 -14.47 15.71 -17.70
N PRO A 509 -14.59 17.05 -17.76
CA PRO A 509 -14.89 17.86 -16.59
C PRO A 509 -16.20 17.45 -15.91
N ARG A 510 -16.24 17.49 -14.57
CA ARG A 510 -17.42 17.18 -13.75
C ARG A 510 -18.10 18.48 -13.29
N ASP A 511 -19.40 18.60 -13.53
CA ASP A 511 -20.20 19.75 -13.06
C ASP A 511 -20.63 19.51 -11.61
N CYS A 512 -19.91 20.08 -10.65
CA CYS A 512 -20.20 19.90 -9.23
C CYS A 512 -21.43 20.68 -8.73
N SER A 513 -22.15 21.38 -9.61
CA SER A 513 -23.50 21.84 -9.26
C SER A 513 -24.55 20.73 -9.36
N ASP A 514 -24.21 19.60 -9.99
CA ASP A 514 -24.99 18.37 -9.95
C ASP A 514 -24.70 17.60 -8.64
N LEU A 515 -25.67 17.64 -7.74
CA LEU A 515 -25.58 16.97 -6.43
C LEU A 515 -25.76 15.45 -6.50
N SER A 516 -26.00 14.88 -7.68
CA SER A 516 -26.06 13.42 -7.87
C SER A 516 -24.69 12.77 -8.05
N LEU A 517 -23.63 13.55 -8.25
CA LEU A 517 -22.28 13.04 -8.41
C LEU A 517 -21.74 12.48 -7.09
N THR A 518 -21.29 11.22 -7.13
CA THR A 518 -20.72 10.51 -5.97
C THR A 518 -19.51 11.22 -5.36
N ALA A 519 -18.65 11.82 -6.19
CA ALA A 519 -17.46 12.55 -5.76
C ALA A 519 -17.25 13.80 -6.63
N CYS A 520 -17.13 14.96 -5.99
CA CYS A 520 -16.85 16.25 -6.64
C CYS A 520 -16.21 17.24 -5.68
N ASP A 521 -15.04 17.77 -6.05
CA ASP A 521 -14.20 18.61 -5.18
C ASP A 521 -14.48 20.13 -5.33
N CYS A 522 -15.45 20.50 -6.16
CA CYS A 522 -15.76 21.89 -6.53
C CYS A 522 -17.20 22.32 -6.19
N SER A 523 -17.79 21.78 -5.13
CA SER A 523 -19.15 22.15 -4.70
C SER A 523 -19.24 23.63 -4.25
N GLU A 524 -18.19 24.16 -3.62
CA GLU A 524 -18.17 25.53 -3.08
C GLU A 524 -17.88 26.59 -4.15
N PRO A 525 -18.80 27.53 -4.47
CA PRO A 525 -18.62 28.50 -5.55
C PRO A 525 -17.43 29.46 -5.40
N ASN A 526 -17.07 29.79 -4.16
CA ASN A 526 -16.08 30.81 -3.80
C ASN A 526 -14.76 30.18 -3.33
N ASN A 527 -14.24 29.22 -4.09
CA ASN A 527 -13.01 28.52 -3.76
C ASN A 527 -11.77 29.06 -4.50
N ASP A 528 -10.60 28.77 -3.94
CA ASP A 528 -9.29 28.90 -4.60
C ASP A 528 -8.70 27.53 -5.00
N ASN A 529 -9.51 26.47 -5.01
CA ASN A 529 -9.10 25.10 -5.30
C ASN A 529 -8.57 24.98 -6.75
N PRO A 530 -7.35 24.47 -6.98
CA PRO A 530 -6.76 24.36 -8.32
C PRO A 530 -7.52 23.41 -9.25
N LEU A 531 -8.36 22.51 -8.70
CA LEU A 531 -9.17 21.59 -9.51
C LEU A 531 -10.37 22.27 -10.18
N CYS A 532 -10.73 23.48 -9.74
CA CYS A 532 -12.02 24.09 -10.03
C CYS A 532 -11.91 25.25 -11.02
N ALA A 533 -12.73 25.20 -12.08
CA ALA A 533 -12.83 26.23 -13.10
C ALA A 533 -14.22 26.90 -13.09
N PRO A 534 -14.35 28.13 -13.65
CA PRO A 534 -15.64 28.76 -13.89
C PRO A 534 -16.57 27.85 -14.71
N ASN A 535 -17.76 27.59 -14.17
CA ASN A 535 -18.74 26.72 -14.78
C ASN A 535 -19.74 27.54 -15.61
N PRO A 536 -19.81 27.33 -16.94
CA PRO A 536 -20.75 28.06 -17.80
C PRO A 536 -22.22 27.77 -17.48
N ASN A 537 -22.53 26.64 -16.84
CA ASN A 537 -23.91 26.21 -16.55
C ASN A 537 -24.53 26.90 -15.33
N ASN A 538 -23.73 27.57 -14.49
CA ASN A 538 -24.23 28.24 -13.29
C ASN A 538 -23.69 29.67 -13.11
N GLY A 539 -23.58 30.40 -14.22
CA GLY A 539 -23.21 31.81 -14.19
C GLY A 539 -21.73 32.07 -13.91
N GLY A 540 -20.86 31.08 -14.15
CA GLY A 540 -19.41 31.22 -14.03
C GLY A 540 -18.85 30.97 -12.63
N ALA A 541 -19.64 30.42 -11.70
CA ALA A 541 -19.13 30.01 -10.40
C ALA A 541 -18.07 28.92 -10.56
N ARG A 542 -17.05 28.86 -9.69
CA ARG A 542 -15.93 27.90 -9.81
C ARG A 542 -16.31 26.48 -9.38
N THR A 543 -17.28 25.89 -10.07
CA THR A 543 -17.90 24.60 -9.73
C THR A 543 -17.72 23.53 -10.79
N LEU A 544 -16.94 23.82 -11.84
CA LEU A 544 -16.59 22.82 -12.84
C LEU A 544 -15.25 22.20 -12.42
N GLN A 545 -15.24 20.94 -12.02
CA GLN A 545 -14.01 20.21 -11.73
C GLN A 545 -13.35 19.79 -13.04
N VAL A 546 -12.14 20.27 -13.30
CA VAL A 546 -11.39 20.04 -14.55
C VAL A 546 -10.15 19.15 -14.35
N ALA A 547 -9.81 18.85 -13.10
CA ALA A 547 -8.67 18.03 -12.74
C ALA A 547 -9.00 17.09 -11.57
N ALA A 548 -8.27 15.98 -11.52
CA ALA A 548 -8.19 15.10 -10.37
C ALA A 548 -6.88 15.36 -9.59
N LYS A 549 -6.80 14.78 -8.40
CA LYS A 549 -5.74 15.01 -7.40
C LYS A 549 -5.20 13.70 -6.85
N ALA A 550 -4.06 13.82 -6.18
CA ALA A 550 -3.60 12.89 -5.16
C ALA A 550 -2.95 13.65 -4.01
N TYR A 551 -2.92 13.04 -2.84
CA TYR A 551 -2.33 13.51 -1.60
C TYR A 551 -1.01 12.80 -1.31
N PRO A 552 -0.16 13.37 -0.44
CA PRO A 552 1.09 12.71 -0.07
C PRO A 552 0.86 11.31 0.51
N SER A 553 1.66 10.32 0.11
CA SER A 553 1.59 8.94 0.63
C SER A 553 2.87 8.49 1.34
N PRO A 554 3.37 9.20 2.36
CA PRO A 554 4.69 8.95 2.96
C PRO A 554 4.84 7.56 3.58
N ARG A 555 3.78 6.95 4.14
CA ARG A 555 3.89 5.63 4.77
C ARG A 555 4.17 4.53 3.74
N THR A 556 3.44 4.53 2.62
CA THR A 556 3.70 3.60 1.51
C THR A 556 5.08 3.82 0.92
N MET A 557 5.50 5.08 0.73
CA MET A 557 6.84 5.40 0.25
C MET A 557 7.96 4.89 1.18
N ARG A 558 7.77 4.94 2.51
CA ARG A 558 8.73 4.36 3.46
C ARG A 558 8.84 2.85 3.37
N VAL A 559 7.74 2.14 3.12
CA VAL A 559 7.81 0.68 2.89
C VAL A 559 8.61 0.38 1.62
N LEU A 560 8.36 1.13 0.53
CA LEU A 560 9.09 0.99 -0.73
C LEU A 560 10.60 1.28 -0.58
N GLU A 561 10.96 2.33 0.16
CA GLU A 561 12.36 2.62 0.50
C GLU A 561 12.97 1.49 1.34
N GLY A 562 12.25 1.02 2.35
CA GLY A 562 12.73 0.03 3.33
C GLY A 562 12.96 -1.37 2.75
N VAL A 563 12.24 -1.76 1.70
CA VAL A 563 12.53 -3.01 0.95
C VAL A 563 13.62 -2.83 -0.11
N GLY A 564 14.15 -1.60 -0.24
CA GLY A 564 15.26 -1.25 -1.09
C GLY A 564 15.03 -1.63 -2.55
N ASP A 565 15.87 -2.51 -3.04
CA ASP A 565 15.92 -2.92 -4.42
C ASP A 565 14.61 -3.58 -4.89
N GLN A 566 13.81 -4.17 -4.02
CA GLN A 566 12.51 -4.74 -4.39
C GLN A 566 11.36 -3.71 -4.49
N GLY A 567 11.60 -2.46 -4.08
CA GLY A 567 10.64 -1.38 -4.10
C GLY A 567 10.60 -0.64 -5.43
N VAL A 568 9.40 -0.42 -5.96
CA VAL A 568 9.16 0.35 -7.19
C VAL A 568 8.24 1.53 -6.88
N LEU A 569 8.81 2.73 -6.81
CA LEU A 569 8.05 3.97 -6.62
C LEU A 569 7.59 4.55 -7.95
N THR A 570 6.29 4.79 -8.08
CA THR A 570 5.69 5.46 -9.23
C THR A 570 4.62 6.45 -8.81
N SER A 571 4.20 7.31 -9.75
CA SER A 571 3.21 8.37 -9.49
C SER A 571 1.82 7.96 -9.93
N ILE A 572 0.83 8.24 -9.08
CA ILE A 572 -0.59 8.13 -9.42
C ILE A 572 -1.08 9.27 -10.31
N CYS A 573 -0.44 10.43 -10.30
CA CYS A 573 -0.70 11.45 -11.30
C CYS A 573 0.03 11.04 -12.60
N PRO A 574 -0.69 10.63 -13.66
CA PRO A 574 -0.07 10.22 -14.90
C PRO A 574 0.64 11.40 -15.56
N ILE A 575 1.65 11.09 -16.36
CA ILE A 575 2.39 12.09 -17.14
C ILE A 575 1.46 12.75 -18.17
N GLN A 576 0.65 11.94 -18.86
CA GLN A 576 -0.39 12.40 -19.77
C GLN A 576 -1.45 11.32 -20.00
N ILE A 577 -2.65 11.74 -20.43
CA ILE A 577 -3.78 10.86 -20.73
C ILE A 577 -4.46 11.19 -22.08
N ASP A 578 -3.79 11.98 -22.92
CA ASP A 578 -4.34 12.54 -24.16
C ASP A 578 -3.87 11.81 -25.42
N ASN A 579 -2.69 11.18 -25.39
CA ASN A 579 -2.09 10.50 -26.53
C ASN A 579 -1.91 8.99 -26.25
N PRO A 580 -2.91 8.15 -26.58
CA PRO A 580 -2.85 6.70 -26.39
C PRO A 580 -1.74 5.98 -27.18
N ALA A 581 -1.08 6.65 -28.13
CA ALA A 581 0.03 6.06 -28.89
C ALA A 581 1.40 6.32 -28.25
N ALA A 582 1.51 7.23 -27.28
CA ALA A 582 2.78 7.53 -26.64
C ALA A 582 3.13 6.54 -25.52
N SER A 583 4.43 6.38 -25.26
CA SER A 583 4.95 5.48 -24.22
C SER A 583 4.67 5.98 -22.80
N ASP A 584 4.37 7.27 -22.64
CA ASP A 584 4.05 7.92 -21.37
C ASP A 584 2.53 8.06 -21.11
N TYR A 585 1.71 7.38 -21.91
CA TYR A 585 0.26 7.37 -21.76
C TYR A 585 -0.17 6.61 -20.51
N ALA A 586 -1.06 7.22 -19.72
CA ALA A 586 -1.66 6.60 -18.54
C ALA A 586 -0.58 6.03 -17.61
N TYR A 587 -0.71 4.78 -17.18
CA TYR A 587 0.27 4.09 -16.35
C TYR A 587 1.22 3.17 -17.12
N ARG A 588 1.43 3.38 -18.43
CA ARG A 588 2.50 2.67 -19.16
C ARG A 588 3.90 2.85 -18.55
N PRO A 589 4.28 4.06 -18.07
CA PRO A 589 5.55 4.22 -17.34
C PRO A 589 5.65 3.36 -16.07
N VAL A 590 4.52 3.10 -15.39
CA VAL A 590 4.46 2.21 -14.22
C VAL A 590 4.74 0.78 -14.67
N VAL A 591 4.05 0.31 -15.71
CA VAL A 591 4.26 -1.03 -16.28
C VAL A 591 5.71 -1.21 -16.70
N GLN A 592 6.30 -0.21 -17.37
CA GLN A 592 7.71 -0.24 -17.76
C GLN A 592 8.64 -0.38 -16.56
N ALA A 593 8.47 0.44 -15.51
CA ALA A 593 9.32 0.40 -14.32
C ALA A 593 9.22 -0.95 -13.60
N LEU A 594 8.01 -1.51 -13.50
CA LEU A 594 7.77 -2.81 -12.89
C LEU A 594 8.42 -3.94 -13.71
N VAL A 595 8.19 -3.98 -15.02
CA VAL A 595 8.76 -5.00 -15.93
C VAL A 595 10.28 -4.92 -15.98
N GLU A 596 10.85 -3.71 -16.07
CA GLU A 596 12.30 -3.50 -16.04
C GLU A 596 12.91 -4.13 -14.78
N ARG A 597 12.22 -4.00 -13.64
CA ARG A 597 12.70 -4.56 -12.38
C ARG A 597 12.60 -6.09 -12.33
N MET A 598 11.46 -6.63 -12.74
CA MET A 598 11.20 -8.08 -12.71
C MET A 598 12.02 -8.85 -13.74
N ALA A 599 12.26 -8.29 -14.93
CA ALA A 599 12.91 -8.99 -16.04
C ALA A 599 14.28 -9.58 -15.70
N SER A 600 15.00 -9.00 -14.73
CA SER A 600 16.28 -9.53 -14.23
C SER A 600 16.14 -10.85 -13.43
N ARG A 601 14.91 -11.17 -13.00
CA ARG A 601 14.52 -12.31 -12.15
C ARG A 601 13.55 -13.27 -12.86
N LEU A 602 13.24 -13.04 -14.14
CA LEU A 602 12.45 -13.92 -15.01
C LEU A 602 13.35 -14.82 -15.89
#